data_AF-A0A976L3S7-F1
#
_entry.id   AF-A0A976L3S7-F1
#
_cell.length_a   1.000
_cell.length_b   1.000
_cell.length_c   1.000
_cell.angle_alpha   90.00
_cell.angle_beta   90.00
_cell.angle_gamma   90.00
#
_symmetry.space_group_name_H-M   'P 1'
#
loop_
_entity.id
_entity.type
_entity.pdbx_description
1 polymer ?
#
loop_
_entity_poly.entity_id
_entity_poly.type
_entity_poly.pdbx_seq_one_letter_code
_entity_poly.pdbx_strand_id
1 'polypeptide(L)'
;MIKLLKRLFGTRRPINHMEEFLIDDNMPLPIGGVEYKDVLKVKGYLDRLGVGQSFPVELRLDHAVRKIAREQFSHYKISVRKVGGNFKRVFRLA
;
A
#
# COMPACT_ATOMS: atom_id res chain seq x y z
N MET A 1 -19.03 29.78 29.39
CA MET A 1 -17.92 30.51 28.77
C MET A 1 -16.68 29.61 28.83
N ILE A 2 -16.13 29.28 27.65
CA ILE A 2 -14.82 28.61 27.40
C ILE A 2 -14.74 27.11 27.78
N LYS A 3 -15.51 26.29 27.06
CA LYS A 3 -15.19 24.88 26.73
C LYS A 3 -14.06 24.77 25.67
N LEU A 4 -13.20 25.79 25.53
CA LEU A 4 -12.30 25.99 24.38
C LEU A 4 -10.85 25.52 24.62
N LEU A 5 -10.52 25.00 25.81
CA LEU A 5 -9.15 24.63 26.18
C LEU A 5 -8.83 23.13 26.12
N LYS A 6 -9.79 22.28 25.70
CA LYS A 6 -9.53 20.85 25.40
C LYS A 6 -9.13 20.58 23.95
N ARG A 7 -8.92 21.63 23.15
CA ARG A 7 -8.60 21.52 21.71
C ARG A 7 -7.13 21.75 21.35
N LEU A 8 -6.26 22.09 22.30
CA LEU A 8 -4.92 22.62 22.01
C LEU A 8 -3.72 21.81 22.53
N PHE A 9 -3.91 20.76 23.32
CA PHE A 9 -2.78 19.88 23.71
C PHE A 9 -3.12 18.42 23.47
N GLY A 10 -3.12 18.11 22.18
CA GLY A 10 -2.68 16.86 21.58
C GLY A 10 -2.80 15.60 22.42
N THR A 11 -3.89 14.86 22.20
CA THR A 11 -3.68 13.44 21.97
C THR A 11 -2.69 13.34 20.82
N ARG A 12 -1.39 13.24 21.15
CA ARG A 12 -0.45 12.54 20.29
C ARG A 12 -1.02 11.13 20.19
N ARG A 13 -1.99 10.92 19.29
CA ARG A 13 -2.11 9.63 18.65
C ARG A 13 -0.69 9.37 18.18
N PRO A 14 0.00 8.32 18.65
CA PRO A 14 1.22 7.94 17.99
C PRO A 14 0.80 7.81 16.53
N ILE A 15 1.36 8.64 15.66
CA ILE A 15 1.20 8.42 14.24
C ILE A 15 2.01 7.14 14.04
N ASN A 16 1.36 6.00 14.23
CA ASN A 16 1.94 4.72 13.94
C ASN A 16 1.94 4.70 12.42
N HIS A 17 3.01 5.22 11.83
CA HIS A 17 3.18 5.50 10.40
C HIS A 17 3.22 4.22 9.53
N MET A 18 2.66 3.12 10.01
CA MET A 18 2.26 2.00 9.17
C MET A 18 0.92 2.37 8.53
N GLU A 19 0.97 3.22 7.50
CA GLU A 19 -0.14 3.33 6.56
C GLU A 19 -0.28 1.96 5.88
N GLU A 20 -1.21 1.16 6.41
CA GLU A 20 -1.69 -0.05 5.78
C GLU A 20 -2.84 0.33 4.86
N PHE A 21 -2.75 -0.09 3.61
CA PHE A 21 -3.88 0.01 2.69
C PHE A 21 -4.15 -1.36 2.09
N LEU A 22 -5.43 -1.63 1.88
CA LEU A 22 -5.91 -2.82 1.20
C LEU A 22 -6.13 -2.47 -0.28
N ILE A 23 -5.66 -3.35 -1.17
CA ILE A 23 -6.00 -3.30 -2.57
C ILE A 23 -7.09 -4.34 -2.80
N ASP A 24 -8.25 -3.86 -3.21
CA ASP A 24 -9.42 -4.65 -3.56
C ASP A 24 -10.15 -4.03 -4.77
N ASP A 25 -11.22 -4.69 -5.22
CA ASP A 25 -11.98 -4.29 -6.40
C ASP A 25 -12.63 -2.91 -6.30
N ASN A 26 -12.85 -2.40 -5.08
CA ASN A 26 -13.51 -1.11 -4.81
C ASN A 26 -12.50 0.05 -4.73
N MET A 27 -11.20 -0.22 -4.75
CA MET A 27 -10.19 0.83 -4.68
C MET A 27 -10.27 1.72 -5.93
N PRO A 28 -10.12 3.06 -5.88
CA PRO A 28 -10.03 3.89 -7.09
C PRO A 28 -8.79 3.55 -7.94
N LEU A 29 -8.92 3.62 -9.27
CA LEU A 29 -7.79 3.44 -10.18
C LEU A 29 -6.78 4.57 -10.01
N PRO A 30 -5.48 4.26 -10.00
CA PRO A 30 -4.47 5.28 -9.81
C PRO A 30 -4.23 6.04 -11.14
N ILE A 31 -4.10 7.38 -11.07
CA ILE A 31 -4.25 8.32 -12.21
C ILE A 31 -2.94 8.53 -13.01
N GLY A 32 -1.81 7.99 -12.54
CA GLY A 32 -0.48 8.20 -13.12
C GLY A 32 -0.06 7.15 -14.18
N GLY A 33 0.82 7.55 -15.08
CA GLY A 33 1.55 6.63 -15.95
C GLY A 33 2.55 5.79 -15.15
N VAL A 34 2.62 4.49 -15.42
CA VAL A 34 3.63 3.58 -14.84
C VAL A 34 4.58 3.16 -15.94
N GLU A 35 5.89 3.26 -15.71
CA GLU A 35 6.87 2.79 -16.68
C GLU A 35 6.73 1.27 -16.89
N TYR A 36 6.89 0.82 -18.14
CA TYR A 36 6.70 -0.59 -18.49
C TYR A 36 7.66 -1.52 -17.71
N LYS A 37 8.90 -1.10 -17.45
CA LYS A 37 9.87 -1.88 -16.66
C LYS A 37 9.39 -2.12 -15.22
N ASP A 38 8.73 -1.12 -14.64
CA ASP A 38 8.23 -1.18 -13.26
C ASP A 38 7.00 -2.10 -13.18
N VAL A 39 6.16 -2.08 -14.23
CA VAL A 39 5.06 -3.05 -14.40
C VAL A 39 5.58 -4.48 -14.42
N LEU A 40 6.58 -4.79 -15.26
CA LEU A 40 7.14 -6.13 -15.37
C LEU A 40 7.76 -6.61 -14.04
N LYS A 41 8.50 -5.73 -13.36
CA LYS A 41 9.12 -6.02 -12.05
C LYS A 41 8.05 -6.37 -11.01
N VAL A 42 7.02 -5.54 -10.89
CA VAL A 42 5.91 -5.76 -9.94
C VAL A 42 5.13 -7.03 -10.27
N LYS A 43 4.81 -7.24 -11.55
CA LYS A 43 4.12 -8.46 -12.00
C LYS A 43 4.88 -9.71 -11.58
N GLY A 44 6.18 -9.76 -11.85
CA GLY A 44 7.03 -10.89 -11.46
C GLY A 44 7.15 -11.11 -9.96
N TYR A 45 6.91 -10.10 -9.12
CA TYR A 45 6.80 -10.30 -7.67
C TYR A 45 5.43 -10.87 -7.29
N LEU A 46 4.35 -10.32 -7.83
CA LEU A 46 2.99 -10.76 -7.56
C LEU A 46 2.73 -12.19 -8.03
N ASP A 47 3.23 -12.58 -9.21
CA ASP A 47 3.13 -13.95 -9.74
C ASP A 47 3.72 -15.01 -8.80
N ARG A 48 4.74 -14.65 -8.03
CA ARG A 48 5.43 -15.54 -7.08
C ARG A 48 4.93 -15.35 -5.63
N LEU A 49 3.96 -14.47 -5.41
CA LEU A 49 3.52 -14.11 -4.07
C LEU A 49 2.49 -15.10 -3.53
N GLY A 50 2.95 -16.02 -2.70
CA GLY A 50 2.08 -16.94 -1.96
C GLY A 50 1.25 -16.25 -0.86
N VAL A 51 0.18 -16.91 -0.42
CA VAL A 51 -0.63 -16.44 0.72
C VAL A 51 0.23 -16.43 1.99
N GLY A 52 0.13 -15.35 2.78
CA GLY A 52 0.92 -15.11 3.99
C GLY A 52 2.35 -14.63 3.72
N GLN A 53 2.80 -14.60 2.46
CA GLN A 53 4.11 -14.10 2.09
C GLN A 53 4.10 -12.59 1.83
N SER A 54 5.30 -12.03 1.76
CA SER A 54 5.49 -10.62 1.46
C SER A 54 6.76 -10.34 0.69
N PHE A 55 6.79 -9.21 -0.03
CA PHE A 55 7.99 -8.71 -0.68
C PHE A 55 8.19 -7.21 -0.41
N PRO A 56 9.44 -6.73 -0.32
CA PRO A 56 9.73 -5.31 -0.22
C PRO A 56 9.55 -4.63 -1.58
N VAL A 57 9.00 -3.42 -1.57
CA VAL A 57 8.78 -2.61 -2.77
C VAL A 57 9.20 -1.17 -2.51
N GLU A 58 9.87 -0.56 -3.49
CA GLU A 58 10.26 0.86 -3.42
C GLU A 58 9.01 1.75 -3.41
N LEU A 59 9.03 2.88 -2.71
CA LEU A 59 7.88 3.80 -2.63
C LEU A 59 7.38 4.26 -4.01
N ARG A 60 8.30 4.47 -4.97
CA ARG A 60 7.95 4.88 -6.34
C ARG A 60 7.12 3.82 -7.09
N LEU A 61 7.19 2.56 -6.67
CA LEU A 61 6.49 1.44 -7.29
C LEU A 61 5.10 1.18 -6.68
N ASP A 62 4.68 1.95 -5.67
CA ASP A 62 3.36 1.80 -5.02
C ASP A 62 2.22 1.83 -6.04
N HIS A 63 2.31 2.75 -6.99
CA HIS A 63 1.33 2.91 -8.06
C HIS A 63 1.30 1.69 -8.99
N ALA A 64 2.47 1.14 -9.34
CA ALA A 64 2.60 -0.06 -10.14
C ALA A 64 1.97 -1.26 -9.43
N VAL A 65 2.24 -1.44 -8.13
CA VAL A 65 1.64 -2.50 -7.31
C VAL A 65 0.12 -2.42 -7.35
N ARG A 66 -0.46 -1.24 -7.07
CA ARG A 66 -1.92 -1.06 -7.08
C ARG A 66 -2.54 -1.37 -8.43
N LYS A 67 -1.96 -0.83 -9.52
CA LYS A 67 -2.45 -1.03 -10.88
C LYS A 67 -2.44 -2.52 -11.26
N ILE A 68 -1.29 -3.17 -11.10
CA ILE A 68 -1.11 -4.57 -11.53
C ILE A 68 -1.88 -5.54 -10.65
N ALA A 69 -1.88 -5.33 -9.32
CA ALA A 69 -2.69 -6.10 -8.41
C ALA A 69 -4.17 -6.07 -8.83
N ARG A 70 -4.70 -4.89 -9.16
CA ARG A 70 -6.09 -4.78 -9.60
C ARG A 70 -6.35 -5.39 -10.98
N GLU A 71 -5.51 -5.10 -11.96
CA GLU A 71 -5.76 -5.49 -13.36
C GLU A 71 -5.54 -7.00 -13.61
N GLN A 72 -4.58 -7.62 -12.92
CA GLN A 72 -4.14 -8.98 -13.23
C GLN A 72 -4.29 -9.95 -12.04
N PHE A 73 -4.33 -9.43 -10.81
CA PHE A 73 -4.43 -10.23 -9.59
C PHE A 73 -5.62 -9.80 -8.72
N SER A 74 -6.75 -9.42 -9.34
CA SER A 74 -7.95 -8.91 -8.64
C SER A 74 -8.47 -9.85 -7.56
N HIS A 75 -8.21 -11.15 -7.71
CA HIS A 75 -8.55 -12.18 -6.74
C HIS A 75 -7.63 -12.21 -5.50
N TYR A 76 -6.52 -11.46 -5.49
CA TYR A 76 -5.62 -11.38 -4.33
C TYR A 76 -6.15 -10.34 -3.36
N LYS A 77 -6.18 -10.71 -2.08
CA LYS A 77 -6.33 -9.72 -1.01
C LYS A 77 -4.96 -9.19 -0.63
N ILE A 78 -4.57 -8.01 -1.10
CA ILE A 78 -3.24 -7.46 -0.85
C ILE A 78 -3.30 -6.38 0.22
N SER A 79 -2.40 -6.43 1.19
CA SER A 79 -2.11 -5.29 2.05
C SER A 79 -0.71 -4.75 1.81
N VAL A 80 -0.57 -3.43 1.87
CA VAL A 80 0.73 -2.80 1.70
C VAL A 80 0.98 -1.92 2.91
N ARG A 81 2.11 -2.16 3.58
CA ARG A 81 2.49 -1.50 4.82
C ARG A 81 3.78 -0.72 4.63
N LYS A 82 3.82 0.53 5.08
CA LYS A 82 5.07 1.28 5.18
C LYS A 82 5.90 0.72 6.34
N VAL A 83 7.12 0.25 6.04
CA VAL A 83 8.01 -0.40 7.02
C VAL A 83 9.16 0.50 7.48
N GLY A 84 9.45 1.58 6.75
CA GLY A 84 10.51 2.55 7.06
C GLY A 84 11.32 2.93 5.82
N GLY A 85 11.92 4.13 5.82
CA GLY A 85 12.72 4.63 4.70
C GLY A 85 11.93 4.75 3.39
N ASN A 86 12.58 4.40 2.27
CA ASN A 86 12.02 4.49 0.92
C ASN A 86 11.30 3.21 0.45
N PHE A 87 10.86 2.37 1.39
CA PHE A 87 10.24 1.08 1.07
C PHE A 87 8.90 0.85 1.78
N LYS A 88 8.04 0.13 1.08
CA LYS A 88 6.83 -0.52 1.60
C LYS A 88 7.01 -2.03 1.52
N ARG A 89 6.16 -2.76 2.22
CA ARG A 89 6.08 -4.21 2.14
C ARG A 89 4.68 -4.60 1.71
N VAL A 90 4.60 -5.43 0.67
CA VAL A 90 3.36 -5.91 0.07
C VAL A 90 3.13 -7.33 0.57
N PHE A 91 1.97 -7.59 1.16
CA PHE A 91 1.54 -8.87 1.71
C PHE A 91 0.36 -9.40 0.93
N ARG A 92 0.34 -10.69 0.65
CA ARG A 92 -0.88 -11.37 0.21
C ARG A 92 -1.57 -12.01 1.41
N LEU A 93 -2.81 -11.63 1.66
CA LEU A 93 -3.61 -12.07 2.80
C LEU A 93 -4.52 -13.26 2.46
N ALA A 94 -4.97 -13.35 1.21
CA ALA A 94 -5.77 -14.45 0.65
C ALA A 94 -5.49 -14.56 -0.86
#